data_AF-A0A3A8JLX1-F1
#
_entry.id   AF-A0A3A8JLX1-F1
#
_cell.length_a   1.000
_cell.length_b   1.000
_cell.length_c   1.000
_cell.angle_alpha   90.00
_cell.angle_beta   90.00
_cell.angle_gamma   90.00
#
_symmetry.space_group_name_H-M   'P 1'
#
loop_
_entity.id
_entity.type
_entity.pdbx_description
1 polymer ?
#
loop_
_entity_poly.entity_id
_entity_poly.type
_entity_poly.pdbx_seq_one_letter_code
_entity_poly.pdbx_strand_id
1 'polypeptide(L)'
;MSNPHRPCRSRFARHPVLLLALLCVACGVAGRIEDPEQVLLPGETAPPPAEEPIPPASIPTPPPVPPAPAGLRSVAAWERLFLAEWGRAHTRDFLSWSNSRDSWNFYNLAYGIDANTAMYRATGKKQYLDRALLYVNNLVASASRSSVLPQSQFKDGYLGWASALSQPPGQEVPLYESYCWRYVTRMLRVIRETPELYTADVYRSQYERLLAFSEKNVFDKWFHRGANDNLYRNRTHMAAHWAFIAMDLSRMTTDSERKARYLEVFDNINQGLPNFPSSLRAQMELNPDHPTAYIWNDRWGLNTQPGQDVAHANGVIAFVVEANEAGMTWTDNDLHRFLVMLDTVIWPAAGVYAQYVDGSGEGDGWFNDGLMKLGRYDIELQRRLEGHTVGRNGQFFANGALNVRLLSEQAAQ
;
A
#
# COMPACT_ATOMS: atom_id res chain seq x y z
N MET A 1 17.37 60.06 -40.90
CA MET A 1 17.36 59.10 -42.02
C MET A 1 17.33 57.70 -41.41
N SER A 2 16.22 56.98 -41.63
CA SER A 2 16.07 55.51 -41.77
C SER A 2 16.62 54.61 -40.65
N ASN A 3 15.95 53.64 -40.04
CA ASN A 3 14.64 52.99 -40.16
C ASN A 3 14.42 52.18 -38.85
N PRO A 4 13.18 51.94 -38.38
CA PRO A 4 12.90 51.21 -37.14
C PRO A 4 12.83 49.69 -37.36
N HIS A 5 13.56 48.91 -36.55
CA HIS A 5 13.41 47.45 -36.55
C HIS A 5 12.29 46.99 -35.62
N ARG A 6 11.37 46.23 -36.22
CA ARG A 6 10.16 45.63 -35.63
C ARG A 6 10.49 44.55 -34.58
N PRO A 7 9.63 44.34 -33.56
CA PRO A 7 9.68 43.16 -32.71
C PRO A 7 9.07 41.95 -33.42
N CYS A 8 9.81 40.83 -33.43
CA CYS A 8 9.36 39.55 -33.95
C CYS A 8 8.39 38.90 -32.95
N ARG A 9 7.13 38.72 -33.35
CA ARG A 9 6.11 37.97 -32.59
C ARG A 9 6.40 36.47 -32.71
N SER A 10 6.98 35.88 -31.67
CA SER A 10 7.03 34.43 -31.49
C SER A 10 5.69 33.94 -30.96
N ARG A 11 4.86 33.38 -31.85
CA ARG A 11 3.70 32.54 -31.51
C ARG A 11 4.20 31.14 -31.16
N PHE A 12 4.47 30.87 -29.89
CA PHE A 12 4.41 29.50 -29.38
C PHE A 12 3.03 29.30 -28.75
N ALA A 13 2.17 28.61 -29.50
CA ALA A 13 0.94 28.06 -29.00
C ALA A 13 1.29 27.08 -27.87
N ARG A 14 0.77 27.35 -26.67
CA ARG A 14 0.77 26.39 -25.57
C ARG A 14 -0.14 25.23 -25.97
N HIS A 15 0.44 24.06 -26.18
CA HIS A 15 -0.33 22.83 -26.22
C HIS A 15 -0.75 22.48 -24.79
N PRO A 16 -2.04 22.20 -24.54
CA PRO A 16 -2.45 21.62 -23.27
C PRO A 16 -1.92 20.19 -23.21
N VAL A 17 -1.15 19.88 -22.17
CA VAL A 17 -0.84 18.50 -21.78
C VAL A 17 -2.17 17.91 -21.28
N LEU A 18 -2.86 17.19 -22.17
CA LEU A 18 -3.95 16.31 -21.78
C LEU A 18 -3.35 15.14 -21.00
N LEU A 19 -3.56 15.15 -19.68
CA LEU A 19 -3.48 13.97 -18.84
C LEU A 19 -4.58 13.01 -19.28
N LEU A 20 -4.20 12.04 -20.09
CA LEU A 20 -5.11 11.07 -20.68
C LEU A 20 -5.36 9.95 -19.66
N ALA A 21 -6.40 10.11 -18.85
CA ALA A 21 -7.10 9.00 -18.23
C ALA A 21 -7.81 8.21 -19.34
N LEU A 22 -7.15 7.20 -19.91
CA LEU A 22 -7.73 6.29 -20.89
C LEU A 22 -8.32 5.07 -20.19
N LEU A 23 -9.59 5.20 -19.80
CA LEU A 23 -10.53 4.09 -19.84
C LEU A 23 -10.87 3.83 -21.32
N CYS A 24 -10.58 2.64 -21.83
CA CYS A 24 -11.02 2.23 -23.16
C CYS A 24 -11.83 0.93 -23.09
N VAL A 25 -13.09 1.09 -23.48
CA VAL A 25 -14.11 0.07 -23.74
C VAL A 25 -13.89 -0.49 -25.14
N ALA A 26 -13.88 -1.83 -25.31
CA ALA A 26 -14.44 -2.52 -26.49
C ALA A 26 -14.41 -4.06 -26.38
N CYS A 27 -15.61 -4.63 -26.19
CA CYS A 27 -16.23 -5.85 -26.74
C CYS A 27 -15.45 -7.13 -27.13
N GLY A 28 -16.03 -8.29 -26.77
CA GLY A 28 -15.78 -9.57 -27.46
C GLY A 28 -16.33 -10.86 -26.82
N VAL A 29 -17.65 -11.05 -26.87
CA VAL A 29 -18.44 -12.30 -27.06
C VAL A 29 -17.96 -13.65 -26.46
N ALA A 30 -18.79 -14.14 -25.52
CA ALA A 30 -19.31 -15.50 -25.29
C ALA A 30 -18.46 -16.74 -25.63
N GLY A 31 -18.23 -17.55 -24.58
CA GLY A 31 -17.98 -18.99 -24.65
C GLY A 31 -18.58 -19.68 -23.43
N ARG A 32 -19.68 -20.40 -23.63
CA ARG A 32 -20.38 -21.23 -22.64
C ARG A 32 -19.57 -22.52 -22.48
N ILE A 33 -19.08 -22.83 -21.28
CA ILE A 33 -18.46 -24.12 -20.98
C ILE A 33 -19.55 -25.01 -20.39
N GLU A 34 -19.83 -26.12 -21.07
CA GLU A 34 -20.70 -27.20 -20.63
C GLU A 34 -19.97 -28.06 -19.59
N ASP A 35 -20.66 -28.39 -18.49
CA ASP A 35 -20.19 -29.35 -17.49
C ASP A 35 -20.22 -30.77 -18.07
N PRO A 36 -19.15 -31.59 -17.90
CA PRO A 36 -19.25 -33.00 -18.24
C PRO A 36 -20.02 -33.77 -17.18
N GLU A 37 -20.96 -34.58 -17.68
CA GLU A 37 -21.79 -35.54 -16.98
C GLU A 37 -21.01 -36.43 -16.01
N GLN A 38 -21.56 -36.60 -14.80
CA GLN A 38 -21.10 -37.60 -13.84
C GLN A 38 -21.49 -39.00 -14.32
N VAL A 39 -20.48 -39.80 -14.68
CA VAL A 39 -20.62 -41.26 -14.86
C VAL A 39 -20.69 -41.90 -13.47
N LEU A 40 -21.87 -42.44 -13.13
CA LEU A 40 -22.10 -43.28 -11.96
C LEU A 40 -21.51 -44.68 -12.18
N LEU A 41 -20.53 -45.06 -11.37
CA LEU A 41 -20.07 -46.45 -11.24
C LEU A 41 -20.81 -47.14 -10.08
N PRO A 42 -21.33 -48.37 -10.25
CA PRO A 42 -21.97 -49.12 -9.17
C PRO A 42 -20.94 -49.97 -8.41
N GLY A 43 -20.88 -49.81 -7.09
CA GLY A 43 -20.22 -50.76 -6.20
C GLY A 43 -19.56 -50.10 -4.99
N GLU A 44 -20.35 -49.64 -4.02
CA GLU A 44 -19.83 -49.15 -2.74
C GLU A 44 -20.40 -49.99 -1.59
N THR A 45 -19.51 -50.70 -0.92
CA THR A 45 -19.73 -51.47 0.32
C THR A 45 -20.09 -50.54 1.48
N ALA A 46 -20.96 -51.01 2.37
CA ALA A 46 -21.54 -50.26 3.48
C ALA A 46 -20.49 -49.52 4.35
N PRO A 47 -20.78 -48.27 4.76
CA PRO A 47 -19.89 -47.49 5.62
C PRO A 47 -19.95 -47.99 7.08
N PRO A 48 -18.85 -47.83 7.84
CA PRO A 48 -18.82 -48.12 9.27
C PRO A 48 -19.77 -47.19 10.05
N PRO A 49 -20.18 -47.59 11.28
CA PRO A 49 -21.12 -46.84 12.10
C PRO A 49 -20.62 -45.43 12.39
N ALA A 50 -21.54 -44.46 12.25
CA ALA A 50 -21.29 -43.04 12.42
C ALA A 50 -20.81 -42.72 13.85
N GLU A 51 -19.62 -42.12 13.95
CA GLU A 51 -19.21 -41.40 15.15
C GLU A 51 -20.17 -40.22 15.38
N GLU A 52 -20.65 -40.07 16.61
CA GLU A 52 -21.49 -38.93 17.00
C GLU A 52 -20.72 -37.62 16.76
N PRO A 53 -21.31 -36.65 16.03
CA PRO A 53 -20.65 -35.39 15.75
C PRO A 53 -20.43 -34.63 17.05
N ILE A 54 -19.16 -34.46 17.42
CA ILE A 54 -18.73 -33.54 18.47
C ILE A 54 -19.33 -32.16 18.13
N PRO A 55 -20.11 -31.53 19.04
CA PRO A 55 -20.69 -30.23 18.78
C PRO A 55 -19.57 -29.24 18.45
N PRO A 56 -19.70 -28.44 17.37
CA PRO A 56 -18.67 -27.49 17.00
C PRO A 56 -18.40 -26.58 18.18
N ALA A 57 -17.15 -26.55 18.64
CA ALA A 57 -16.70 -25.64 19.67
C ALA A 57 -17.19 -24.24 19.31
N SER A 58 -17.95 -23.62 20.23
CA SER A 58 -18.49 -22.28 20.05
C SER A 58 -17.34 -21.33 19.72
N ILE A 59 -17.28 -20.87 18.47
CA ILE A 59 -16.27 -19.91 18.04
C ILE A 59 -16.52 -18.63 18.86
N PRO A 60 -15.54 -18.12 19.61
CA PRO A 60 -15.69 -16.89 20.37
C PRO A 60 -16.14 -15.77 19.43
N THR A 61 -17.25 -15.12 19.76
CA THR A 61 -17.69 -13.91 19.04
C THR A 61 -16.64 -12.82 19.26
N PRO A 62 -16.14 -12.15 18.21
CA PRO A 62 -15.16 -11.08 18.37
C PRO A 62 -15.72 -9.99 19.30
N PRO A 63 -14.86 -9.34 20.09
CA PRO A 63 -15.30 -8.31 21.03
C PRO A 63 -16.06 -7.20 20.30
N PRO A 64 -17.13 -6.65 20.91
CA PRO A 64 -17.94 -5.61 20.29
C PRO A 64 -17.10 -4.37 19.98
N VAL A 65 -17.41 -3.71 18.87
CA VAL A 65 -16.74 -2.47 18.46
C VAL A 65 -17.19 -1.31 19.36
N PRO A 66 -16.26 -0.55 19.98
CA PRO A 66 -16.63 0.65 20.73
C PRO A 66 -17.40 1.64 19.85
N PRO A 67 -18.31 2.45 20.43
CA PRO A 67 -19.04 3.46 19.67
C PRO A 67 -18.06 4.49 19.09
N ALA A 68 -18.37 4.96 17.88
CA ALA A 68 -17.56 6.00 17.24
C ALA A 68 -17.63 7.32 18.02
N PRO A 69 -16.54 8.12 18.05
CA PRO A 69 -16.58 9.47 18.58
C PRO A 69 -17.69 10.32 17.95
N ALA A 70 -18.22 11.26 18.72
CA ALA A 70 -19.34 12.10 18.28
C ALA A 70 -19.05 12.82 16.95
N GLY A 71 -20.01 12.73 16.03
CA GLY A 71 -19.93 13.38 14.72
C GLY A 71 -19.09 12.65 13.67
N LEU A 72 -18.56 11.46 13.97
CA LEU A 72 -17.92 10.57 12.98
C LEU A 72 -18.88 9.46 12.54
N ARG A 73 -18.72 8.96 11.31
CA ARG A 73 -19.37 7.73 10.84
C ARG A 73 -18.87 6.56 11.68
N SER A 74 -19.77 5.63 12.00
CA SER A 74 -19.36 4.36 12.61
C SER A 74 -18.57 3.48 11.64
N VAL A 75 -17.81 2.52 12.18
CA VAL A 75 -17.14 1.47 11.39
C VAL A 75 -18.12 0.78 10.44
N ALA A 76 -19.33 0.45 10.92
CA ALA A 76 -20.37 -0.17 10.09
C ALA A 76 -20.86 0.74 8.95
N ALA A 77 -20.86 2.07 9.14
CA ALA A 77 -21.21 3.01 8.07
C ALA A 77 -20.12 3.09 6.99
N TRP A 78 -18.85 3.08 7.38
CA TRP A 78 -17.73 2.98 6.43
C TRP A 78 -17.71 1.64 5.70
N GLU A 79 -17.98 0.55 6.40
CA GLU A 79 -18.06 -0.78 5.80
C GLU A 79 -19.12 -0.85 4.69
N ARG A 80 -20.27 -0.21 4.85
CA ARG A 80 -21.28 -0.13 3.78
C ARG A 80 -20.77 0.58 2.53
N LEU A 81 -20.01 1.66 2.68
CA LEU A 81 -19.39 2.37 1.55
C LEU A 81 -18.35 1.51 0.86
N PHE A 82 -17.52 0.82 1.65
CA PHE A 82 -16.54 -0.13 1.13
C PHE A 82 -17.19 -1.24 0.33
N LEU A 83 -18.22 -1.90 0.88
CA LEU A 83 -18.91 -3.01 0.23
C LEU A 83 -19.58 -2.62 -1.09
N ALA A 84 -20.00 -1.37 -1.25
CA ALA A 84 -20.57 -0.86 -2.50
C ALA A 84 -19.57 -0.90 -3.69
N GLU A 85 -18.27 -0.78 -3.39
CA GLU A 85 -17.20 -0.82 -4.39
C GLU A 85 -16.41 -2.15 -4.37
N TRP A 86 -16.39 -2.86 -3.24
CA TRP A 86 -15.51 -4.00 -2.99
C TRP A 86 -15.67 -5.14 -4.03
N GLY A 87 -16.91 -5.58 -4.28
CA GLY A 87 -17.19 -6.63 -5.26
C GLY A 87 -16.90 -6.19 -6.70
N ARG A 88 -17.14 -4.90 -7.01
CA ARG A 88 -16.91 -4.32 -8.33
C ARG A 88 -15.43 -4.22 -8.64
N ALA A 89 -14.64 -3.63 -7.74
CA ALA A 89 -13.19 -3.47 -7.90
C ALA A 89 -12.48 -4.83 -7.96
N HIS A 90 -12.94 -5.82 -7.18
CA HIS A 90 -12.45 -7.19 -7.27
C HIS A 90 -12.59 -7.77 -8.67
N THR A 91 -13.81 -7.74 -9.21
CA THR A 91 -14.14 -8.42 -10.48
C THR A 91 -13.56 -7.68 -11.68
N ARG A 92 -13.58 -6.33 -11.64
CA ARG A 92 -13.10 -5.50 -12.74
C ARG A 92 -11.57 -5.49 -12.84
N ASP A 93 -10.89 -5.37 -11.70
CA ASP A 93 -9.47 -5.01 -11.68
C ASP A 93 -8.62 -6.00 -10.87
N PHE A 94 -8.84 -6.07 -9.55
CA PHE A 94 -7.88 -6.67 -8.62
C PHE A 94 -7.65 -8.16 -8.87
N LEU A 95 -8.69 -8.91 -9.24
CA LEU A 95 -8.52 -10.33 -9.55
C LEU A 95 -7.61 -10.51 -10.79
N SER A 96 -7.83 -9.72 -11.85
CA SER A 96 -7.00 -9.76 -13.05
C SER A 96 -5.56 -9.35 -12.75
N TRP A 97 -5.36 -8.25 -12.01
CA TRP A 97 -4.02 -7.79 -11.64
C TRP A 97 -3.29 -8.79 -10.74
N SER A 98 -3.98 -9.49 -9.84
CA SER A 98 -3.36 -10.52 -8.99
C SER A 98 -2.89 -11.76 -9.75
N ASN A 99 -3.54 -12.07 -10.89
CA ASN A 99 -3.15 -13.17 -11.77
C ASN A 99 -2.17 -12.74 -12.87
N SER A 100 -1.85 -11.44 -12.93
CA SER A 100 -0.91 -10.88 -13.90
C SER A 100 0.50 -11.42 -13.68
N ARG A 101 1.22 -11.67 -14.77
CA ARG A 101 2.68 -11.91 -14.76
C ARG A 101 3.50 -10.63 -14.99
N ASP A 102 2.83 -9.49 -15.12
CA ASP A 102 3.41 -8.16 -15.25
C ASP A 102 3.44 -7.44 -13.90
N SER A 103 4.64 -7.14 -13.38
CA SER A 103 4.82 -6.44 -12.10
C SER A 103 4.25 -5.02 -12.08
N TRP A 104 4.05 -4.39 -13.22
CA TRP A 104 3.41 -3.07 -13.29
C TRP A 104 2.00 -3.09 -12.66
N ASN A 105 1.24 -4.17 -12.88
CA ASN A 105 -0.12 -4.30 -12.35
C ASN A 105 -0.15 -4.36 -10.82
N PHE A 106 0.98 -4.67 -10.18
CA PHE A 106 1.05 -4.79 -8.71
C PHE A 106 0.94 -3.42 -8.05
N TYR A 107 1.33 -2.36 -8.76
CA TYR A 107 1.25 -0.99 -8.26
C TYR A 107 -0.18 -0.64 -7.83
N ASN A 108 -1.17 -0.93 -8.69
CA ASN A 108 -2.57 -0.67 -8.38
C ASN A 108 -3.20 -1.76 -7.50
N LEU A 109 -2.72 -3.00 -7.60
CA LEU A 109 -3.19 -4.08 -6.72
C LEU A 109 -2.87 -3.83 -5.24
N ALA A 110 -1.78 -3.10 -4.97
CA ALA A 110 -1.38 -2.68 -3.62
C ALA A 110 -2.54 -2.06 -2.83
N TYR A 111 -3.36 -1.22 -3.48
CA TYR A 111 -4.53 -0.60 -2.87
C TYR A 111 -5.60 -1.63 -2.46
N GLY A 112 -5.80 -2.66 -3.28
CA GLY A 112 -6.72 -3.75 -2.97
C GLY A 112 -6.26 -4.56 -1.76
N ILE A 113 -4.95 -4.80 -1.62
CA ILE A 113 -4.38 -5.52 -0.47
C ILE A 113 -4.54 -4.69 0.80
N ASP A 114 -4.08 -3.43 0.80
CA ASP A 114 -4.19 -2.51 1.94
C ASP A 114 -5.63 -2.31 2.38
N ALA A 115 -6.55 -2.08 1.44
CA ALA A 115 -7.96 -1.88 1.76
C ALA A 115 -8.59 -3.08 2.47
N ASN A 116 -8.30 -4.30 2.00
CA ASN A 116 -8.82 -5.52 2.62
C ASN A 116 -8.20 -5.75 4.00
N THR A 117 -6.89 -5.52 4.15
CA THR A 117 -6.22 -5.62 5.46
C THR A 117 -6.74 -4.57 6.44
N ALA A 118 -6.93 -3.32 6.02
CA ALA A 118 -7.47 -2.25 6.86
C ALA A 118 -8.92 -2.54 7.29
N MET A 119 -9.77 -3.04 6.39
CA MET A 119 -11.14 -3.40 6.75
C MET A 119 -11.20 -4.60 7.70
N TYR A 120 -10.32 -5.59 7.54
CA TYR A 120 -10.16 -6.66 8.53
C TYR A 120 -9.81 -6.07 9.90
N ARG A 121 -8.80 -5.21 9.99
CA ARG A 121 -8.41 -4.55 11.26
C ARG A 121 -9.55 -3.74 11.88
N ALA A 122 -10.39 -3.10 11.06
CA ALA A 122 -11.51 -2.30 11.55
C ALA A 122 -12.68 -3.15 12.08
N THR A 123 -12.93 -4.33 11.50
CA THR A 123 -14.18 -5.11 11.70
C THR A 123 -13.98 -6.48 12.35
N GLY A 124 -12.77 -7.05 12.30
CA GLY A 124 -12.48 -8.44 12.65
C GLY A 124 -13.01 -9.47 11.64
N LYS A 125 -13.63 -9.05 10.53
CA LYS A 125 -14.26 -9.99 9.58
C LYS A 125 -13.23 -10.62 8.65
N LYS A 126 -12.99 -11.91 8.86
CA LYS A 126 -12.00 -12.73 8.14
C LYS A 126 -12.11 -12.69 6.61
N GLN A 127 -13.32 -12.55 6.06
CA GLN A 127 -13.55 -12.46 4.60
C GLN A 127 -12.72 -11.39 3.88
N TYR A 128 -12.39 -10.29 4.57
CA TYR A 128 -11.54 -9.24 3.99
C TYR A 128 -10.09 -9.69 3.94
N LEU A 129 -9.57 -10.27 5.02
CA LEU A 129 -8.23 -10.83 5.03
C LEU A 129 -8.08 -11.99 4.02
N ASP A 130 -9.08 -12.86 3.92
CA ASP A 130 -9.11 -13.96 2.94
C ASP A 130 -9.00 -13.43 1.50
N ARG A 131 -9.64 -12.29 1.22
CA ARG A 131 -9.55 -11.62 -0.09
C ARG A 131 -8.15 -11.05 -0.35
N ALA A 132 -7.51 -10.45 0.66
CA ALA A 132 -6.13 -10.00 0.53
C ALA A 132 -5.18 -11.19 0.28
N LEU A 133 -5.33 -12.28 1.03
CA LEU A 133 -4.57 -13.52 0.87
C LEU A 133 -4.76 -14.13 -0.51
N LEU A 134 -5.99 -14.15 -1.05
CA LEU A 134 -6.24 -14.59 -2.42
C LEU A 134 -5.35 -13.85 -3.42
N TYR A 135 -5.30 -12.51 -3.34
CA TYR A 135 -4.49 -11.72 -4.26
C TYR A 135 -2.99 -12.02 -4.13
N VAL A 136 -2.48 -12.07 -2.90
CA VAL A 136 -1.06 -12.34 -2.66
C VAL A 136 -0.66 -13.75 -3.08
N ASN A 137 -1.54 -14.73 -2.88
CA ASN A 137 -1.33 -16.10 -3.33
C ASN A 137 -1.24 -16.20 -4.85
N ASN A 138 -2.10 -15.48 -5.58
CA ASN A 138 -2.03 -15.41 -7.04
C ASN A 138 -0.73 -14.76 -7.52
N LEU A 139 -0.29 -13.67 -6.86
CA LEU A 139 1.01 -13.03 -7.15
C LEU A 139 2.15 -14.05 -7.01
N VAL A 140 2.26 -14.71 -5.86
CA VAL A 140 3.32 -15.70 -5.60
C VAL A 140 3.25 -16.87 -6.59
N ALA A 141 2.05 -17.35 -6.93
CA ALA A 141 1.87 -18.42 -7.90
C ALA A 141 2.27 -18.04 -9.34
N SER A 142 2.20 -16.75 -9.68
CA SER A 142 2.58 -16.23 -11.00
C SER A 142 4.09 -15.95 -11.15
N ALA A 143 4.84 -15.96 -10.04
CA ALA A 143 6.27 -15.64 -10.04
C ALA A 143 7.08 -16.68 -10.83
N SER A 144 8.09 -16.23 -11.57
CA SER A 144 8.96 -17.09 -12.38
C SER A 144 10.43 -16.87 -12.00
N ARG A 145 11.28 -17.90 -12.20
CA ARG A 145 12.72 -17.72 -11.99
C ARG A 145 13.28 -16.69 -12.97
N SER A 146 14.11 -15.80 -12.47
CA SER A 146 14.69 -14.71 -13.25
C SER A 146 15.51 -15.22 -14.45
N SER A 147 16.22 -16.33 -14.27
CA SER A 147 16.95 -17.03 -15.33
C SER A 147 16.12 -17.50 -16.52
N VAL A 148 14.80 -17.71 -16.38
CA VAL A 148 13.92 -18.11 -17.49
C VAL A 148 13.08 -16.96 -18.04
N LEU A 149 13.11 -15.78 -17.41
CA LEU A 149 12.45 -14.60 -17.93
C LEU A 149 13.23 -14.08 -19.16
N PRO A 150 12.62 -13.99 -20.35
CA PRO A 150 13.37 -13.72 -21.58
C PRO A 150 14.18 -12.42 -21.52
N GLN A 151 13.54 -11.33 -21.10
CA GLN A 151 14.10 -9.98 -21.11
C GLN A 151 14.56 -9.49 -19.73
N SER A 152 14.52 -10.35 -18.69
CA SER A 152 15.06 -9.94 -17.39
C SER A 152 16.55 -9.66 -17.52
N GLN A 153 16.97 -8.55 -16.93
CA GLN A 153 18.37 -8.15 -16.76
C GLN A 153 19.10 -9.02 -15.73
N PHE A 154 18.37 -9.82 -14.94
CA PHE A 154 18.92 -10.75 -13.97
C PHE A 154 18.69 -12.18 -14.45
N LYS A 155 19.74 -13.02 -14.36
CA LYS A 155 19.68 -14.43 -14.78
C LYS A 155 20.00 -15.38 -13.61
N ASP A 156 19.49 -15.05 -12.43
CA ASP A 156 19.72 -15.78 -11.19
C ASP A 156 18.54 -16.72 -10.83
N GLY A 157 18.63 -17.33 -9.64
CA GLY A 157 17.64 -18.29 -9.14
C GLY A 157 16.46 -17.66 -8.39
N TYR A 158 16.41 -16.34 -8.21
CA TYR A 158 15.30 -15.70 -7.50
C TYR A 158 14.03 -15.71 -8.34
N LEU A 159 12.89 -15.77 -7.66
CA LEU A 159 11.59 -15.60 -8.29
C LEU A 159 11.25 -14.10 -8.42
N GLY A 160 10.66 -13.74 -9.55
CA GLY A 160 10.29 -12.37 -9.85
C GLY A 160 9.29 -12.29 -11.01
N TRP A 161 9.04 -11.06 -11.44
CA TRP A 161 8.08 -10.75 -12.48
C TRP A 161 8.66 -9.68 -13.41
N ALA A 162 8.66 -9.99 -14.70
CA ALA A 162 8.96 -9.02 -15.73
C ALA A 162 7.91 -7.91 -15.76
N SER A 163 8.27 -6.73 -16.24
CA SER A 163 7.31 -5.64 -16.47
C SER A 163 7.22 -5.25 -17.93
N ALA A 164 6.00 -5.19 -18.47
CA ALA A 164 5.80 -4.74 -19.85
C ALA A 164 6.08 -3.23 -20.04
N LEU A 165 6.01 -2.43 -18.97
CA LEU A 165 6.28 -0.98 -19.00
C LEU A 165 7.72 -0.60 -18.63
N SER A 166 8.57 -1.58 -18.32
CA SER A 166 9.99 -1.31 -18.16
C SER A 166 10.64 -0.85 -19.48
N GLN A 167 11.81 -0.23 -19.38
CA GLN A 167 12.57 0.26 -20.53
C GLN A 167 14.01 -0.24 -20.46
N PRO A 168 14.41 -1.22 -21.30
CA PRO A 168 13.59 -1.97 -22.27
C PRO A 168 12.48 -2.83 -21.61
N PRO A 169 11.40 -3.15 -22.35
CA PRO A 169 10.32 -3.99 -21.83
C PRO A 169 10.77 -5.39 -21.40
N GLY A 170 10.13 -5.91 -20.36
CA GLY A 170 10.34 -7.23 -19.81
C GLY A 170 11.46 -7.34 -18.76
N GLN A 171 12.00 -6.21 -18.27
CA GLN A 171 12.88 -6.18 -17.11
C GLN A 171 12.11 -6.35 -15.80
N GLU A 172 12.81 -6.80 -14.76
CA GLU A 172 12.31 -6.78 -13.38
C GLU A 172 12.58 -5.40 -12.76
N VAL A 173 11.59 -4.81 -12.09
CA VAL A 173 11.69 -3.43 -11.58
C VAL A 173 11.44 -3.40 -10.07
N PRO A 174 12.43 -3.00 -9.24
CA PRO A 174 12.31 -3.05 -7.78
C PRO A 174 11.17 -2.17 -7.26
N LEU A 175 10.90 -1.04 -7.91
CA LEU A 175 9.81 -0.13 -7.55
C LEU A 175 8.44 -0.79 -7.63
N TYR A 176 8.16 -1.53 -8.70
CA TYR A 176 6.83 -2.11 -8.91
C TYR A 176 6.54 -3.22 -7.89
N GLU A 177 7.56 -4.00 -7.56
CA GLU A 177 7.46 -5.01 -6.50
C GLU A 177 7.34 -4.34 -5.12
N SER A 178 8.23 -3.41 -4.75
CA SER A 178 8.24 -2.82 -3.41
C SER A 178 7.00 -1.98 -3.12
N TYR A 179 6.42 -1.36 -4.15
CA TYR A 179 5.17 -0.61 -3.99
C TYR A 179 4.06 -1.51 -3.45
N CYS A 180 3.87 -2.68 -4.06
CA CYS A 180 2.87 -3.65 -3.60
C CYS A 180 3.29 -4.34 -2.30
N TRP A 181 4.57 -4.72 -2.19
CA TRP A 181 5.01 -5.63 -1.15
C TRP A 181 5.01 -5.03 0.25
N ARG A 182 5.06 -3.70 0.39
CA ARG A 182 4.86 -3.02 1.69
C ARG A 182 3.53 -3.38 2.35
N TYR A 183 2.48 -3.55 1.56
CA TYR A 183 1.16 -3.95 2.08
C TYR A 183 1.03 -5.46 2.24
N VAL A 184 1.81 -6.24 1.50
CA VAL A 184 1.94 -7.69 1.74
C VAL A 184 2.59 -7.94 3.10
N THR A 185 3.73 -7.30 3.39
CA THR A 185 4.40 -7.47 4.70
C THR A 185 3.53 -6.96 5.84
N ARG A 186 2.77 -5.87 5.62
CA ARG A 186 1.85 -5.38 6.64
C ARG A 186 0.73 -6.37 6.93
N MET A 187 0.12 -6.96 5.90
CA MET A 187 -0.87 -8.01 6.03
C MET A 187 -0.32 -9.21 6.82
N LEU A 188 0.90 -9.66 6.50
CA LEU A 188 1.56 -10.75 7.24
C LEU A 188 1.77 -10.38 8.71
N ARG A 189 2.18 -9.13 8.99
CA ARG A 189 2.35 -8.67 10.37
C ARG A 189 1.04 -8.68 11.14
N VAL A 190 -0.06 -8.26 10.52
CA VAL A 190 -1.41 -8.35 11.11
C VAL A 190 -1.77 -9.79 11.47
N ILE A 191 -1.47 -10.77 10.60
CA ILE A 191 -1.68 -12.20 10.92
C ILE A 191 -0.84 -12.59 12.14
N ARG A 192 0.45 -12.23 12.17
CA ARG A 192 1.38 -12.54 13.26
C ARG A 192 0.96 -11.91 14.60
N GLU A 193 0.47 -10.68 14.58
CA GLU A 193 0.07 -9.90 15.75
C GLU A 193 -1.32 -10.28 16.29
N THR A 194 -2.10 -11.07 15.53
CA THR A 194 -3.43 -11.52 15.94
C THR A 194 -3.39 -12.99 16.39
N PRO A 195 -3.42 -13.31 17.70
CA PRO A 195 -3.27 -14.68 18.18
C PRO A 195 -4.28 -15.68 17.58
N GLU A 196 -5.52 -15.24 17.38
CA GLU A 196 -6.60 -16.04 16.80
C GLU A 196 -6.34 -16.43 15.33
N LEU A 197 -5.63 -15.58 14.57
CA LEU A 197 -5.21 -15.91 13.22
C LEU A 197 -3.94 -16.75 13.24
N TYR A 198 -2.95 -16.35 14.04
CA TYR A 198 -1.64 -17.00 14.03
C TYR A 198 -1.67 -18.43 14.55
N THR A 199 -2.60 -18.77 15.44
CA THR A 199 -2.78 -20.14 15.94
C THR A 199 -3.66 -21.01 15.05
N ALA A 200 -4.41 -20.42 14.12
CA ALA A 200 -5.25 -21.15 13.19
C ALA A 200 -4.43 -21.68 12.00
N ASP A 201 -4.40 -23.00 11.80
CA ASP A 201 -3.56 -23.68 10.80
C ASP A 201 -3.69 -23.11 9.37
N VAL A 202 -4.91 -22.76 8.96
CA VAL A 202 -5.20 -22.21 7.64
C VAL A 202 -4.51 -20.87 7.37
N TYR A 203 -4.38 -20.02 8.39
CA TYR A 203 -3.69 -18.73 8.27
C TYR A 203 -2.20 -18.88 8.55
N ARG A 204 -1.83 -19.70 9.53
CA ARG A 204 -0.43 -19.94 9.90
C ARG A 204 0.38 -20.52 8.74
N SER A 205 -0.13 -21.56 8.07
CA SER A 205 0.53 -22.18 6.93
C SER A 205 0.72 -21.21 5.75
N GLN A 206 -0.28 -20.37 5.47
CA GLN A 206 -0.15 -19.31 4.47
C GLN A 206 0.86 -18.25 4.89
N TYR A 207 0.80 -17.79 6.14
CA TYR A 207 1.75 -16.84 6.70
C TYR A 207 3.19 -17.32 6.57
N GLU A 208 3.49 -18.55 6.99
CA GLU A 208 4.86 -19.10 6.97
C GLU A 208 5.40 -19.19 5.54
N ARG A 209 4.59 -19.67 4.59
CA ARG A 209 4.96 -19.74 3.17
C ARG A 209 5.18 -18.35 2.56
N LEU A 210 4.27 -17.41 2.82
CA LEU A 210 4.33 -16.07 2.25
C LEU A 210 5.45 -15.22 2.88
N LEU A 211 5.73 -15.42 4.18
CA LEU A 211 6.89 -14.82 4.84
C LEU A 211 8.17 -15.36 4.21
N ALA A 212 8.34 -16.67 4.09
CA ALA A 212 9.52 -17.26 3.46
C ALA A 212 9.73 -16.75 2.02
N PHE A 213 8.65 -16.59 1.26
CA PHE A 213 8.72 -15.97 -0.07
C PHE A 213 9.16 -14.51 0.00
N SER A 214 8.58 -13.72 0.91
CA SER A 214 8.89 -12.30 1.08
C SER A 214 10.35 -12.07 1.48
N GLU A 215 10.87 -12.88 2.40
CA GLU A 215 12.27 -12.82 2.80
C GLU A 215 13.20 -13.16 1.64
N LYS A 216 12.98 -14.30 0.97
CA LYS A 216 13.90 -14.80 -0.06
C LYS A 216 13.77 -14.07 -1.41
N ASN A 217 12.56 -13.98 -1.95
CA ASN A 217 12.33 -13.56 -3.34
C ASN A 217 11.97 -12.09 -3.47
N VAL A 218 11.77 -11.38 -2.35
CA VAL A 218 11.60 -9.92 -2.37
C VAL A 218 12.77 -9.25 -1.69
N PHE A 219 12.94 -9.39 -0.38
CA PHE A 219 14.00 -8.65 0.30
C PHE A 219 15.40 -9.12 -0.09
N ASP A 220 15.75 -10.40 0.15
CA ASP A 220 17.08 -10.94 -0.10
C ASP A 220 17.45 -10.79 -1.58
N LYS A 221 16.50 -11.01 -2.50
CA LYS A 221 16.67 -10.79 -3.94
C LYS A 221 17.23 -9.41 -4.24
N TRP A 222 16.52 -8.36 -3.84
CA TRP A 222 16.90 -6.99 -4.20
C TRP A 222 18.09 -6.47 -3.40
N PHE A 223 18.26 -6.94 -2.16
CA PHE A 223 19.45 -6.67 -1.36
C PHE A 223 20.71 -7.23 -2.05
N HIS A 224 20.70 -8.50 -2.44
CA HIS A 224 21.85 -9.17 -3.07
C HIS A 224 22.10 -8.72 -4.52
N ARG A 225 21.08 -8.21 -5.22
CA ARG A 225 21.23 -7.53 -6.52
C ARG A 225 21.82 -6.11 -6.41
N GLY A 226 22.13 -5.65 -5.20
CA GLY A 226 22.74 -4.35 -4.92
C GLY A 226 21.78 -3.44 -4.19
N ALA A 227 21.94 -3.31 -2.87
CA ALA A 227 21.08 -2.48 -2.03
C ALA A 227 21.10 -0.99 -2.43
N ASN A 228 22.26 -0.44 -2.82
CA ASN A 228 22.38 0.94 -3.27
C ASN A 228 21.52 1.26 -4.50
N ASP A 229 21.39 0.30 -5.43
CA ASP A 229 20.62 0.52 -6.65
C ASP A 229 19.15 0.15 -6.48
N ASN A 230 18.83 -0.82 -5.61
CA ASN A 230 17.51 -1.44 -5.58
C ASN A 230 16.68 -1.13 -4.33
N LEU A 231 17.31 -0.90 -3.17
CA LEU A 231 16.63 -0.61 -1.89
C LEU A 231 16.76 0.87 -1.51
N TYR A 232 17.98 1.38 -1.50
CA TYR A 232 18.31 2.77 -1.19
C TYR A 232 18.06 3.66 -2.40
N ARG A 233 16.81 3.67 -2.88
CA ARG A 233 16.40 4.32 -4.12
C ARG A 233 16.59 5.83 -4.06
N ASN A 234 16.76 6.46 -5.21
CA ASN A 234 17.08 7.88 -5.35
C ASN A 234 15.95 8.86 -4.99
N ARG A 235 14.76 8.36 -4.63
CA ARG A 235 13.64 9.18 -4.17
C ARG A 235 13.12 8.72 -2.81
N THR A 236 12.69 9.68 -1.99
CA THR A 236 12.23 9.43 -0.61
C THR A 236 11.09 8.43 -0.53
N HIS A 237 10.03 8.62 -1.32
CA HIS A 237 8.88 7.70 -1.35
C HIS A 237 9.24 6.28 -1.81
N MET A 238 10.17 6.15 -2.77
CA MET A 238 10.61 4.85 -3.28
C MET A 238 11.42 4.08 -2.23
N ALA A 239 12.30 4.77 -1.49
CA ALA A 239 13.04 4.16 -0.39
C ALA A 239 12.12 3.87 0.81
N ALA A 240 11.13 4.73 1.09
CA ALA A 240 10.19 4.51 2.18
C ALA A 240 9.42 3.18 2.05
N HIS A 241 9.14 2.71 0.84
CA HIS A 241 8.57 1.36 0.63
C HIS A 241 9.48 0.26 1.17
N TRP A 242 10.79 0.39 0.98
CA TRP A 242 11.77 -0.58 1.49
C TRP A 242 11.97 -0.47 2.99
N ALA A 243 11.96 0.75 3.55
CA ALA A 243 11.97 0.93 5.00
C ALA A 243 10.75 0.27 5.65
N PHE A 244 9.56 0.38 5.04
CA PHE A 244 8.34 -0.28 5.49
C PHE A 244 8.50 -1.82 5.44
N ILE A 245 8.88 -2.37 4.29
CA ILE A 245 9.11 -3.82 4.14
C ILE A 245 10.11 -4.33 5.18
N ALA A 246 11.26 -3.65 5.33
CA ALA A 246 12.30 -4.03 6.26
C ALA A 246 11.83 -3.99 7.72
N MET A 247 11.11 -2.92 8.10
CA MET A 247 10.51 -2.78 9.41
C MET A 247 9.59 -3.96 9.74
N ASP A 248 8.63 -4.27 8.87
CA ASP A 248 7.69 -5.37 9.11
C ASP A 248 8.38 -6.73 9.17
N LEU A 249 9.33 -7.00 8.27
CA LEU A 249 10.09 -8.25 8.28
C LEU A 249 10.92 -8.40 9.56
N SER A 250 11.51 -7.31 10.09
CA SER A 250 12.26 -7.33 11.36
C SER A 250 11.42 -7.74 12.57
N ARG A 251 10.11 -7.50 12.51
CA ARG A 251 9.14 -7.88 13.56
C ARG A 251 8.65 -9.32 13.43
N MET A 252 8.80 -9.92 12.25
CA MET A 252 8.24 -11.24 11.94
C MET A 252 9.29 -12.35 11.87
N THR A 253 10.50 -12.05 11.39
CA THR A 253 11.54 -13.05 11.22
C THR A 253 12.04 -13.58 12.56
N THR A 254 12.36 -14.87 12.60
CA THR A 254 13.02 -15.53 13.73
C THR A 254 14.52 -15.67 13.53
N ASP A 255 15.02 -15.39 12.31
CA ASP A 255 16.44 -15.44 11.99
C ASP A 255 17.12 -14.14 12.43
N SER A 256 18.11 -14.24 13.32
CA SER A 256 18.78 -13.08 13.90
C SER A 256 19.63 -12.29 12.90
N GLU A 257 20.23 -12.95 11.91
CA GLU A 257 21.06 -12.29 10.89
C GLU A 257 20.19 -11.52 9.90
N ARG A 258 19.08 -12.13 9.46
CA ARG A 258 18.07 -11.46 8.66
C ARG A 258 17.47 -10.27 9.39
N LYS A 259 17.13 -10.44 10.68
CA LYS A 259 16.61 -9.36 11.50
C LYS A 259 17.57 -8.18 11.57
N ALA A 260 18.86 -8.43 11.81
CA ALA A 260 19.87 -7.40 11.86
C ALA A 260 19.97 -6.65 10.52
N ARG A 261 19.96 -7.37 9.39
CA ARG A 261 19.98 -6.77 8.04
C ARG A 261 18.73 -5.93 7.73
N TYR A 262 17.56 -6.38 8.16
CA TYR A 262 16.32 -5.62 8.00
C TYR A 262 16.37 -4.30 8.79
N LEU A 263 16.84 -4.36 10.04
CA LEU A 263 17.03 -3.17 10.86
C LEU A 263 18.08 -2.23 10.27
N GLU A 264 19.18 -2.75 9.72
CA GLU A 264 20.17 -1.94 9.01
C GLU A 264 19.56 -1.19 7.82
N VAL A 265 18.76 -1.84 6.97
CA VAL A 265 18.09 -1.16 5.85
C VAL A 265 17.10 -0.12 6.33
N PHE A 266 16.31 -0.44 7.36
CA PHE A 266 15.37 0.49 7.99
C PHE A 266 16.09 1.73 8.55
N ASP A 267 17.15 1.53 9.32
CA ASP A 267 17.92 2.60 9.95
C ASP A 267 18.68 3.43 8.91
N ASN A 268 19.25 2.81 7.88
CA ASN A 268 19.92 3.54 6.80
C ASN A 268 18.95 4.49 6.09
N ILE A 269 17.75 4.02 5.73
CA ILE A 269 16.76 4.88 5.06
C ILE A 269 16.25 5.98 6.01
N ASN A 270 16.03 5.64 7.28
CA ASN A 270 15.45 6.56 8.25
C ASN A 270 16.45 7.61 8.77
N GLN A 271 17.69 7.20 9.03
CA GLN A 271 18.69 7.99 9.77
C GLN A 271 19.94 8.33 8.96
N GLY A 272 20.36 7.54 7.97
CA GLY A 272 21.54 7.86 7.15
C GLY A 272 21.78 6.88 6.01
N LEU A 273 21.58 7.31 4.76
CA LEU A 273 21.78 6.45 3.60
C LEU A 273 23.27 6.30 3.26
N PRO A 274 23.73 5.10 2.85
CA PRO A 274 25.13 4.91 2.47
C PRO A 274 25.49 5.49 1.11
N ASN A 275 24.50 5.76 0.25
CA ASN A 275 24.68 6.22 -1.14
C ASN A 275 24.16 7.63 -1.40
N PHE A 276 23.61 8.32 -0.38
CA PHE A 276 23.09 9.68 -0.49
C PHE A 276 23.42 10.51 0.76
N PRO A 277 23.60 11.84 0.65
CA PRO A 277 24.03 12.70 1.76
C PRO A 277 22.88 13.08 2.72
N SER A 278 21.85 12.24 2.86
CA SER A 278 20.63 12.53 3.64
C SER A 278 19.95 11.24 4.11
N SER A 279 18.83 11.39 4.80
CA SER A 279 17.94 10.33 5.29
C SER A 279 16.52 10.86 5.42
N LEU A 280 15.51 10.00 5.61
CA LEU A 280 14.14 10.50 5.78
C LEU A 280 14.02 11.51 6.92
N ARG A 281 14.70 11.28 8.06
CA ARG A 281 14.71 12.22 9.18
C ARG A 281 15.37 13.54 8.84
N ALA A 282 16.56 13.50 8.24
CA ALA A 282 17.28 14.70 7.87
C ALA A 282 16.61 15.49 6.73
N GLN A 283 15.75 14.84 5.96
CA GLN A 283 15.03 15.43 4.82
C GLN A 283 13.79 16.23 5.24
N MET A 284 13.25 16.00 6.44
CA MET A 284 12.09 16.72 6.96
C MET A 284 12.49 18.08 7.49
N GLU A 285 11.98 19.13 6.86
CA GLU A 285 12.18 20.52 7.26
C GLU A 285 10.87 21.16 7.70
N LEU A 286 10.95 22.23 8.49
CA LEU A 286 9.76 23.00 8.85
C LEU A 286 9.32 23.84 7.66
N ASN A 287 8.01 23.88 7.40
CA ASN A 287 7.46 24.77 6.40
C ASN A 287 7.72 26.24 6.83
N PRO A 288 8.31 27.10 5.98
CA PRO A 288 8.60 28.49 6.34
C PRO A 288 7.34 29.33 6.59
N ASP A 289 6.25 29.04 5.86
CA ASP A 289 4.97 29.75 5.99
C ASP A 289 4.08 29.12 7.09
N HIS A 290 4.32 27.85 7.41
CA HIS A 290 3.61 27.09 8.43
C HIS A 290 4.59 26.31 9.35
N PRO A 291 5.31 26.93 10.29
CA PRO A 291 6.41 26.29 11.04
C PRO A 291 6.04 25.08 11.92
N THR A 292 4.74 24.81 12.07
CA THR A 292 4.19 23.62 12.72
C THR A 292 3.95 22.45 11.75
N ALA A 293 4.16 22.63 10.44
CA ALA A 293 4.07 21.59 9.41
C ALA A 293 5.46 21.13 8.95
N TYR A 294 5.54 19.87 8.51
CA TYR A 294 6.71 19.39 7.76
C TYR A 294 6.57 19.60 6.26
N ILE A 295 7.70 19.83 5.61
CA ILE A 295 7.91 19.77 4.15
C ILE A 295 9.19 19.00 3.87
N TRP A 296 9.30 18.47 2.65
CA TRP A 296 10.53 17.83 2.21
C TRP A 296 10.62 17.75 0.69
N ASN A 297 11.83 17.55 0.17
CA ASN A 297 12.07 17.25 -1.24
C ASN A 297 12.10 15.73 -1.48
N ASP A 298 11.62 15.30 -2.64
CA ASP A 298 11.65 13.88 -3.00
C ASP A 298 13.07 13.40 -3.36
N ARG A 299 14.03 14.29 -3.63
CA ARG A 299 15.45 14.00 -3.86
C ARG A 299 16.27 14.21 -2.61
N TRP A 300 17.13 13.24 -2.31
CA TRP A 300 18.01 13.27 -1.16
C TRP A 300 18.96 14.47 -1.16
N GLY A 301 19.04 15.15 -0.03
CA GLY A 301 19.97 16.25 0.22
C GLY A 301 19.59 17.57 -0.47
N LEU A 302 18.45 17.62 -1.15
CA LEU A 302 17.89 18.87 -1.67
C LEU A 302 16.78 19.38 -0.76
N ASN A 303 16.65 20.69 -0.64
CA ASN A 303 15.57 21.34 0.12
C ASN A 303 14.89 22.45 -0.70
N THR A 304 14.97 22.33 -2.02
CA THR A 304 14.36 23.29 -2.95
C THR A 304 12.90 22.96 -3.21
N GLN A 305 12.09 23.99 -3.43
CA GLN A 305 10.72 23.87 -3.91
C GLN A 305 10.68 23.33 -5.35
N PRO A 306 9.56 22.67 -5.77
CA PRO A 306 8.33 22.47 -5.02
C PRO A 306 8.33 21.24 -4.09
N GLY A 307 9.47 20.59 -3.90
CA GLY A 307 9.56 19.43 -3.00
C GLY A 307 8.84 18.17 -3.50
N GLN A 308 8.37 17.33 -2.57
CA GLN A 308 7.66 16.09 -2.83
C GLN A 308 6.22 16.35 -3.31
N ASP A 309 5.80 15.71 -4.39
CA ASP A 309 4.38 15.75 -4.81
C ASP A 309 3.49 14.95 -3.87
N VAL A 310 2.23 15.37 -3.73
CA VAL A 310 1.26 14.81 -2.77
C VAL A 310 0.93 13.34 -3.08
N ALA A 311 0.81 12.98 -4.35
CA ALA A 311 0.43 11.62 -4.74
C ALA A 311 1.48 10.60 -4.26
N HIS A 312 2.76 10.88 -4.47
CA HIS A 312 3.84 10.02 -3.99
C HIS A 312 4.16 10.21 -2.49
N ALA A 313 3.83 11.37 -1.89
CA ALA A 313 3.96 11.59 -0.43
C ALA A 313 3.20 10.53 0.39
N ASN A 314 2.10 10.01 -0.14
CA ASN A 314 1.39 8.87 0.44
C ASN A 314 2.31 7.69 0.79
N GLY A 315 3.30 7.38 -0.05
CA GLY A 315 4.23 6.28 0.22
C GLY A 315 5.10 6.50 1.46
N VAL A 316 5.53 7.75 1.68
CA VAL A 316 6.30 8.15 2.86
C VAL A 316 5.41 8.12 4.10
N ILE A 317 4.23 8.73 4.03
CA ILE A 317 3.34 8.84 5.19
C ILE A 317 2.77 7.47 5.61
N ALA A 318 2.52 6.56 4.66
CA ALA A 318 2.13 5.19 4.98
C ALA A 318 3.20 4.48 5.84
N PHE A 319 4.48 4.67 5.51
CA PHE A 319 5.59 4.16 6.33
C PHE A 319 5.64 4.84 7.71
N VAL A 320 5.58 6.18 7.75
CA VAL A 320 5.64 6.97 8.99
C VAL A 320 4.58 6.50 9.99
N VAL A 321 3.32 6.40 9.55
CA VAL A 321 2.20 5.97 10.38
C VAL A 321 2.42 4.56 10.93
N GLU A 322 2.76 3.61 10.07
CA GLU A 322 2.91 2.20 10.50
C GLU A 322 4.16 1.97 11.35
N ALA A 323 5.19 2.82 11.21
CA ALA A 323 6.39 2.81 12.06
C ALA A 323 6.16 3.45 13.44
N ASN A 324 5.33 4.48 13.53
CA ASN A 324 4.86 5.03 14.79
C ASN A 324 3.99 3.99 15.53
N GLU A 325 3.01 3.37 14.85
CA GLU A 325 2.16 2.33 15.45
C GLU A 325 2.96 1.11 15.91
N ALA A 326 4.07 0.79 15.24
CA ALA A 326 4.97 -0.27 15.65
C ALA A 326 5.87 0.10 16.83
N GLY A 327 5.79 1.33 17.35
CA GLY A 327 6.67 1.84 18.42
C GLY A 327 8.15 1.82 18.04
N MET A 328 8.48 2.02 16.75
CA MET A 328 9.87 1.97 16.27
C MET A 328 10.48 3.36 16.09
N THR A 329 9.79 4.24 15.35
CA THR A 329 10.23 5.61 15.13
C THR A 329 9.03 6.47 14.73
N TRP A 330 9.26 7.76 14.51
CA TRP A 330 8.26 8.82 14.35
C TRP A 330 7.41 9.00 15.60
N THR A 331 7.62 10.12 16.27
CA THR A 331 6.96 10.51 17.52
C THR A 331 5.58 11.09 17.25
N ASP A 332 4.76 11.24 18.30
CA ASP A 332 3.46 11.91 18.19
C ASP A 332 3.60 13.37 17.74
N ASN A 333 4.71 14.03 18.12
CA ASN A 333 5.02 15.37 17.62
C ASN A 333 5.34 15.36 16.11
N ASP A 334 6.00 14.32 15.60
CA ASP A 334 6.20 14.19 14.15
C ASP A 334 4.85 14.02 13.43
N LEU A 335 3.98 13.16 13.96
CA LEU A 335 2.64 12.97 13.42
C LEU A 335 1.80 14.24 13.47
N HIS A 336 1.88 15.02 14.55
CA HIS A 336 1.22 16.32 14.63
C HIS A 336 1.66 17.26 13.51
N ARG A 337 2.94 17.27 13.15
CA ARG A 337 3.43 18.09 12.03
C ARG A 337 2.92 17.61 10.67
N PHE A 338 2.81 16.30 10.47
CA PHE A 338 2.20 15.75 9.25
C PHE A 338 0.69 15.99 9.20
N LEU A 339 0.00 15.97 10.35
CA LEU A 339 -1.41 16.36 10.48
C LEU A 339 -1.61 17.80 10.02
N VAL A 340 -0.84 18.75 10.56
CA VAL A 340 -0.92 20.17 10.17
C VAL A 340 -0.58 20.35 8.69
N MET A 341 0.41 19.63 8.17
CA MET A 341 0.76 19.65 6.74
C MET A 341 -0.45 19.25 5.88
N LEU A 342 -1.13 18.15 6.19
CA LEU A 342 -2.30 17.74 5.42
C LEU A 342 -3.46 18.74 5.58
N ASP A 343 -3.77 19.12 6.81
CA ASP A 343 -4.98 19.86 7.16
C ASP A 343 -4.94 21.35 6.77
N THR A 344 -3.74 21.95 6.74
CA THR A 344 -3.58 23.40 6.54
C THR A 344 -2.78 23.77 5.30
N VAL A 345 -1.84 22.93 4.86
CA VAL A 345 -0.94 23.24 3.73
C VAL A 345 -1.40 22.56 2.45
N ILE A 346 -1.59 21.24 2.48
CA ILE A 346 -2.01 20.46 1.30
C ILE A 346 -3.49 20.65 1.01
N TRP A 347 -4.32 20.71 2.05
CA TRP A 347 -5.78 20.79 1.94
C TRP A 347 -6.38 21.93 2.80
N PRO A 348 -6.05 23.20 2.50
CA PRO A 348 -6.45 24.35 3.32
C PRO A 348 -7.98 24.56 3.36
N ALA A 349 -8.69 24.17 2.31
CA ALA A 349 -10.15 24.32 2.20
C ALA A 349 -10.77 23.21 1.33
N ALA A 350 -12.07 22.98 1.49
CA ALA A 350 -12.80 22.03 0.66
C ALA A 350 -12.64 22.37 -0.84
N GLY A 351 -12.25 21.38 -1.65
CA GLY A 351 -12.03 21.56 -3.09
C GLY A 351 -10.75 22.31 -3.48
N VAL A 352 -9.88 22.68 -2.53
CA VAL A 352 -8.59 23.33 -2.78
C VAL A 352 -7.47 22.38 -2.38
N TYR A 353 -6.65 21.97 -3.35
CA TYR A 353 -5.60 20.97 -3.14
C TYR A 353 -4.27 21.46 -3.71
N ALA A 354 -3.20 21.32 -2.94
CA ALA A 354 -1.85 21.55 -3.43
C ALA A 354 -1.35 20.34 -4.24
N GLN A 355 -0.49 20.59 -5.23
CA GLN A 355 0.21 19.52 -5.96
C GLN A 355 1.38 18.95 -5.14
N TYR A 356 1.95 19.77 -4.26
CA TYR A 356 3.15 19.46 -3.50
C TYR A 356 2.95 19.66 -2.00
N VAL A 357 3.76 18.96 -1.20
CA VAL A 357 3.65 18.96 0.28
C VAL A 357 3.97 20.32 0.91
N ASP A 358 4.64 21.20 0.18
CA ASP A 358 4.91 22.57 0.61
C ASP A 358 3.75 23.55 0.40
N GLY A 359 2.64 23.08 -0.19
CA GLY A 359 1.44 23.89 -0.47
C GLY A 359 1.46 24.51 -1.86
N SER A 360 2.52 24.32 -2.64
CA SER A 360 2.63 24.87 -3.98
C SER A 360 1.92 24.00 -5.05
N GLY A 361 1.61 24.66 -6.18
CA GLY A 361 0.96 24.05 -7.33
C GLY A 361 -0.52 23.70 -7.12
N GLU A 362 -1.21 23.41 -8.22
CA GLU A 362 -2.62 22.99 -8.21
C GLU A 362 -2.69 21.46 -8.32
N GLY A 363 -3.13 20.81 -7.25
CA GLY A 363 -3.27 19.35 -7.16
C GLY A 363 -4.68 18.87 -7.43
N ASP A 364 -4.82 17.55 -7.56
CA ASP A 364 -6.10 16.89 -7.80
C ASP A 364 -6.84 16.49 -6.51
N GLY A 365 -6.14 16.49 -5.36
CA GLY A 365 -6.67 16.04 -4.07
C GLY A 365 -6.53 14.54 -3.83
N TRP A 366 -5.69 13.84 -4.60
CA TRP A 366 -5.46 12.41 -4.41
C TRP A 366 -4.50 12.14 -3.24
N PHE A 367 -5.06 11.83 -2.07
CA PHE A 367 -4.30 11.46 -0.86
C PHE A 367 -4.87 10.23 -0.14
N ASN A 368 -5.43 9.31 -0.93
CA ASN A 368 -6.27 8.19 -0.45
C ASN A 368 -5.50 6.97 0.05
N ASP A 369 -4.17 7.07 0.12
CA ASP A 369 -3.28 6.01 0.61
C ASP A 369 -2.70 6.41 1.98
N GLY A 370 -1.41 6.77 2.09
CA GLY A 370 -0.79 7.04 3.38
C GLY A 370 -1.26 8.32 4.07
N LEU A 371 -1.53 9.39 3.34
CA LEU A 371 -1.90 10.68 3.95
C LEU A 371 -3.23 10.60 4.70
N MET A 372 -4.24 9.94 4.12
CA MET A 372 -5.54 9.79 4.79
C MET A 372 -5.46 8.93 6.07
N LYS A 373 -4.41 8.11 6.23
CA LYS A 373 -4.17 7.34 7.46
C LYS A 373 -3.93 8.25 8.67
N LEU A 374 -3.50 9.49 8.47
CA LEU A 374 -3.34 10.48 9.54
C LEU A 374 -4.65 10.76 10.29
N GLY A 375 -5.82 10.55 9.67
CA GLY A 375 -7.12 10.68 10.35
C GLY A 375 -7.27 9.79 11.59
N ARG A 376 -6.48 8.72 11.76
CA ARG A 376 -6.52 7.89 12.98
C ARG A 376 -5.95 8.58 14.24
N TYR A 377 -5.34 9.76 14.09
CA TYR A 377 -4.72 10.51 15.18
C TYR A 377 -5.47 11.79 15.55
N ASP A 378 -6.46 12.21 14.75
CA ASP A 378 -7.18 13.46 14.97
C ASP A 378 -8.65 13.37 14.51
N ILE A 379 -9.57 13.64 15.43
CA ILE A 379 -11.02 13.55 15.20
C ILE A 379 -11.49 14.58 14.16
N GLU A 380 -10.92 15.79 14.18
CA GLU A 380 -11.34 16.87 13.27
C GLU A 380 -10.88 16.60 11.84
N LEU A 381 -9.65 16.16 11.66
CA LEU A 381 -9.15 15.71 10.37
C LEU A 381 -9.96 14.52 9.86
N GLN A 382 -10.25 13.52 10.71
CA GLN A 382 -11.10 12.39 10.30
C GLN A 382 -12.49 12.86 9.87
N ARG A 383 -13.08 13.84 10.59
CA ARG A 383 -14.35 14.46 10.21
C ARG A 383 -14.27 15.15 8.85
N ARG A 384 -13.19 15.90 8.58
CA ARG A 384 -12.94 16.53 7.27
C ARG A 384 -12.83 15.46 6.19
N LEU A 385 -12.06 14.40 6.41
CA LEU A 385 -11.92 13.27 5.48
C LEU A 385 -13.28 12.65 5.11
N GLU A 386 -14.26 12.56 6.02
CA GLU A 386 -15.59 12.04 5.67
C GLU A 386 -16.33 12.90 4.62
N GLY A 387 -15.98 14.19 4.54
CA GLY A 387 -16.46 15.14 3.54
C GLY A 387 -15.65 15.14 2.24
N HIS A 388 -14.45 14.56 2.23
CA HIS A 388 -13.58 14.53 1.04
C HIS A 388 -14.17 13.64 -0.05
N THR A 389 -14.37 14.15 -1.27
CA THR A 389 -15.05 13.43 -2.37
C THR A 389 -14.12 12.92 -3.47
N VAL A 390 -12.87 13.37 -3.53
CA VAL A 390 -11.94 12.99 -4.59
C VAL A 390 -11.44 11.56 -4.40
N GLY A 391 -11.38 10.82 -5.51
CA GLY A 391 -10.74 9.50 -5.57
C GLY A 391 -11.34 8.43 -4.65
N ARG A 392 -12.54 8.66 -4.10
CA ARG A 392 -13.21 7.73 -3.18
C ARG A 392 -13.24 6.32 -3.78
N ASN A 393 -12.54 5.41 -3.13
CA ASN A 393 -12.40 4.02 -3.57
C ASN A 393 -12.36 3.09 -2.34
N GLY A 394 -12.23 1.79 -2.57
CA GLY A 394 -12.16 0.81 -1.49
C GLY A 394 -11.06 1.10 -0.47
N GLN A 395 -9.89 1.61 -0.89
CA GLN A 395 -8.80 1.95 0.01
C GLN A 395 -9.15 3.10 0.95
N PHE A 396 -9.73 4.18 0.40
CA PHE A 396 -10.19 5.32 1.19
C PHE A 396 -11.24 4.89 2.24
N PHE A 397 -12.22 4.09 1.82
CA PHE A 397 -13.29 3.65 2.71
C PHE A 397 -12.80 2.71 3.82
N ALA A 398 -11.88 1.80 3.49
CA ALA A 398 -11.36 0.85 4.46
C ALA A 398 -10.44 1.49 5.49
N ASN A 399 -9.53 2.36 5.07
CA ASN A 399 -8.72 3.09 6.03
C ASN A 399 -9.54 4.12 6.81
N GLY A 400 -10.62 4.69 6.24
CA GLY A 400 -11.57 5.50 6.99
C GLY A 400 -12.25 4.71 8.12
N ALA A 401 -12.63 3.46 7.85
CA ALA A 401 -13.14 2.55 8.88
C ALA A 401 -12.09 2.27 9.97
N LEU A 402 -10.85 2.01 9.58
CA LEU A 402 -9.76 1.73 10.51
C LEU A 402 -9.41 2.96 11.38
N ASN A 403 -9.36 4.16 10.80
CA ASN A 403 -9.13 5.39 11.53
C ASN A 403 -10.19 5.56 12.64
N VAL A 404 -11.47 5.41 12.29
CA VAL A 404 -12.56 5.50 13.27
C VAL A 404 -12.43 4.41 14.34
N ARG A 405 -12.11 3.17 13.96
CA ARG A 405 -11.92 2.08 14.93
C ARG A 405 -10.88 2.46 15.98
N LEU A 406 -9.71 2.93 15.56
CA LEU A 406 -8.61 3.29 16.46
C LEU A 406 -8.96 4.49 17.34
N LEU A 407 -9.58 5.54 16.78
CA LEU A 407 -10.07 6.68 17.57
C LEU A 407 -11.11 6.25 18.62
N SER A 408 -11.97 5.27 18.29
CA SER A 408 -12.98 4.74 19.22
C SER A 408 -12.35 3.97 20.37
N GLU A 409 -11.28 3.21 20.10
CA GLU A 409 -10.52 2.51 21.14
C GLU A 409 -9.78 3.48 22.06
N GLN A 410 -9.16 4.52 21.50
CA GLN A 410 -8.48 5.56 22.28
C GLN A 410 -9.45 6.32 23.18
N ALA A 411 -10.64 6.66 22.68
CA ALA A 411 -11.67 7.35 23.47
C ALA A 411 -12.28 6.49 24.59
N ALA A 412 -12.07 5.17 24.55
CA ALA A 412 -12.58 4.24 25.56
C ALA A 412 -11.55 3.88 26.65
N GLN A 413 -10.28 4.26 26.47
CA GLN A 413 -9.21 4.16 27.47
C GLN A 413 -9.22 5.40 28.37
#